data_AF-A0A382PQG4-F1
#
_entry.id   AF-A0A382PQG4-F1
#
_cell.length_a   1.000
_cell.length_b   1.000
_cell.length_c   1.000
_cell.angle_alpha   90.00
_cell.angle_beta   90.00
_cell.angle_gamma   90.00
#
_symmetry.space_group_name_H-M   'P 1'
#
loop_
_entity.id
_entity.type
_entity.pdbx_description
1 polymer ?
#
loop_
_entity_poly.entity_id
_entity_poly.type
_entity_poly.pdbx_seq_one_letter_code
_entity_poly.pdbx_strand_id
1 'polypeptide(L)'
;MVTTDLDTFFGDSRPRILAPSILAGDHADLAGSLAEIEHDGRRWVHLDVMDGHFVPNVTFGPQTVADLRRRTEIFLDVHLMMECPHQFLDAFAEAGADLISIHIEPDYDHAKALSRIRAL
;
A
#
# COMPACT_ATOMS: atom_id res chain seq x y z
N MET A 1 -15.91 -23.48 14.07
CA MET A 1 -15.12 -22.45 13.38
C MET A 1 -15.70 -22.33 11.99
N VAL A 2 -16.61 -21.36 11.80
CA VAL A 2 -17.31 -21.17 10.53
C VAL A 2 -16.31 -20.52 9.58
N THR A 3 -15.80 -21.29 8.63
CA THR A 3 -15.15 -20.75 7.45
C THR A 3 -16.25 -20.07 6.66
N THR A 4 -16.32 -18.74 6.72
CA THR A 4 -17.19 -17.99 5.83
C THR A 4 -16.58 -18.11 4.43
N ASP A 5 -16.94 -19.17 3.72
CA ASP A 5 -16.63 -19.36 2.30
C ASP A 5 -17.34 -18.24 1.53
N LEU A 6 -16.70 -17.07 1.49
CA LEU A 6 -17.09 -15.97 0.62
C LEU A 6 -17.02 -16.38 -0.85
N ASP A 7 -16.29 -17.46 -1.16
CA ASP A 7 -16.08 -18.00 -2.50
C ASP A 7 -17.36 -18.56 -3.14
N THR A 8 -18.40 -18.88 -2.37
CA THR A 8 -19.65 -19.42 -2.94
C THR A 8 -20.63 -18.35 -3.43
N PHE A 9 -20.44 -17.07 -3.07
CA PHE A 9 -21.40 -16.00 -3.39
C PHE A 9 -21.13 -15.23 -4.69
N PHE A 10 -19.91 -15.30 -5.21
CA PHE A 10 -19.53 -14.62 -6.45
C PHE A 10 -18.75 -15.64 -7.26
N GLY A 11 -19.24 -16.06 -8.43
CA GLY A 11 -18.65 -17.11 -9.26
C GLY A 11 -17.29 -16.77 -9.90
N ASP A 12 -16.41 -16.08 -9.17
CA ASP A 12 -15.05 -15.75 -9.52
C ASP A 12 -14.09 -16.62 -8.71
N SER A 13 -13.24 -17.38 -9.40
CA SER A 13 -12.26 -18.28 -8.81
C SER A 13 -10.97 -17.58 -8.39
N ARG A 14 -10.88 -16.26 -8.55
CA ARG A 14 -9.72 -15.49 -8.12
C ARG A 14 -9.66 -15.41 -6.59
N PRO A 15 -8.48 -15.63 -5.99
CA PRO A 15 -8.32 -15.56 -4.54
C PRO A 15 -8.65 -14.17 -4.03
N ARG A 16 -9.48 -14.10 -2.99
CA ARG A 16 -9.83 -12.84 -2.32
C ARG A 16 -8.69 -12.41 -1.43
N ILE A 17 -8.18 -11.19 -1.66
CA ILE A 17 -7.14 -10.58 -0.84
C ILE A 17 -7.81 -9.52 0.03
N LEU A 18 -7.52 -9.56 1.33
CA LEU A 18 -7.82 -8.49 2.27
C LEU A 18 -6.51 -7.81 2.63
N ALA A 19 -6.42 -6.51 2.35
CA ALA A 19 -5.27 -5.66 2.66
C ALA A 19 -5.73 -4.55 3.64
N PRO A 20 -5.63 -4.77 4.96
CA PRO A 20 -5.97 -3.73 5.93
C PRO A 20 -5.09 -2.49 5.72
N SER A 21 -5.68 -1.29 5.76
CA SER A 21 -4.92 -0.05 5.67
C SER A 21 -4.30 0.27 7.02
N ILE A 22 -2.98 0.41 7.04
CA ILE A 22 -2.23 0.74 8.26
C ILE A 22 -2.50 2.18 8.72
N LEU A 23 -3.06 3.02 7.85
CA LEU A 23 -3.50 4.38 8.19
C LEU A 23 -4.54 4.40 9.33
N ALA A 24 -5.34 3.33 9.45
CA ALA A 24 -6.33 3.18 10.52
C ALA A 24 -5.75 2.63 11.84
N GLY A 25 -4.45 2.26 11.86
CA GLY A 25 -3.76 1.74 13.04
C GLY A 25 -3.32 2.83 14.02
N ASP A 26 -2.61 2.41 15.07
CA ASP A 26 -1.97 3.33 16.01
C ASP A 26 -0.72 3.94 15.40
N HIS A 27 -0.74 5.24 15.12
CA HIS A 27 0.40 5.97 14.55
C HIS A 27 1.59 6.07 15.50
N ALA A 28 1.37 5.94 16.81
CA ALA A 28 2.46 5.85 17.79
C ALA A 28 3.12 4.45 17.80
N ASP A 29 2.44 3.43 17.29
CA ASP A 29 2.93 2.05 17.21
C ASP A 29 2.44 1.32 15.93
N LEU A 30 2.92 1.81 14.78
CA LEU A 30 2.62 1.16 13.49
C LEU A 30 3.18 -0.27 13.43
N ALA A 31 4.24 -0.57 14.17
CA ALA A 31 4.81 -1.91 14.24
C ALA A 31 3.86 -2.89 14.95
N GLY A 32 3.23 -2.47 16.05
CA GLY A 32 2.18 -3.24 16.71
C GLY A 32 0.98 -3.47 15.81
N SER A 33 0.52 -2.41 15.11
CA SER A 33 -0.60 -2.50 14.15
C SER A 33 -0.30 -3.49 13.01
N LEU A 34 0.94 -3.50 12.50
CA LEU A 34 1.39 -4.46 11.49
C LEU A 34 1.44 -5.89 12.02
N ALA A 35 1.88 -6.10 13.26
CA ALA A 35 1.93 -7.42 13.88
C ALA A 35 0.54 -8.01 14.09
N GLU A 36 -0.48 -7.18 14.38
CA GLU A 36 -1.88 -7.64 14.45
C GLU A 36 -2.38 -8.14 13.08
N ILE A 37 -2.04 -7.43 12.00
CA ILE A 37 -2.37 -7.82 10.62
C ILE A 37 -1.72 -9.17 10.27
N GLU A 38 -0.44 -9.36 10.64
CA GLU A 38 0.27 -10.63 10.47
C GLU A 38 -0.38 -11.78 11.25
N HIS A 39 -0.70 -11.54 12.53
CA HIS A 39 -1.34 -12.52 13.40
C HIS A 39 -2.71 -12.97 12.87
N ASP A 40 -3.45 -12.06 12.24
CA ASP A 40 -4.72 -12.35 11.56
C ASP A 40 -4.57 -13.16 10.25
N GLY A 41 -3.34 -13.56 9.90
CA GLY A 41 -3.03 -14.33 8.71
C GLY A 41 -3.19 -13.55 7.41
N ARG A 42 -3.20 -12.22 7.47
CA ARG A 42 -3.27 -11.37 6.28
C ARG A 42 -1.93 -11.41 5.56
N ARG A 43 -2.02 -11.31 4.24
CA ARG A 43 -0.85 -11.43 3.35
C ARG A 43 -0.43 -10.10 2.75
N TRP A 44 -1.29 -9.10 2.87
CA TRP A 44 -1.15 -7.76 2.31
C TRP A 44 -1.45 -6.74 3.40
N VAL A 45 -0.74 -5.62 3.36
CA VAL A 45 -1.04 -4.41 4.12
C VAL A 45 -1.06 -3.24 3.15
N HIS A 46 -2.04 -2.36 3.31
CA HIS A 46 -2.20 -1.20 2.45
C HIS A 46 -1.62 0.05 3.13
N LEU A 47 -0.91 0.87 2.36
CA LEU A 47 -0.24 2.08 2.81
C LEU A 47 -0.69 3.27 1.98
N ASP A 48 -1.53 4.10 2.58
CA ASP A 48 -2.04 5.33 1.98
C ASP A 48 -1.06 6.50 2.21
N VAL A 49 -0.38 6.93 1.14
CA VAL A 49 0.60 8.03 1.14
C VAL A 49 -0.07 9.30 0.62
N MET A 50 -0.13 10.34 1.46
CA MET A 50 -0.83 11.59 1.17
C MET A 50 0.10 12.80 1.33
N ASP A 51 0.10 13.74 0.38
CA ASP A 51 1.03 14.88 0.33
C ASP A 51 0.42 16.25 0.71
N GLY A 52 -0.85 16.29 1.13
CA GLY A 52 -1.55 17.52 1.47
C GLY A 52 -1.96 18.39 0.28
N HIS A 53 -1.55 18.05 -0.95
CA HIS A 53 -1.86 18.80 -2.17
C HIS A 53 -2.94 18.11 -2.99
N PHE A 54 -2.76 16.82 -3.29
CA PHE A 54 -3.74 16.04 -4.01
C PHE A 54 -4.97 15.72 -3.15
N VAL A 55 -4.73 15.42 -1.87
CA VAL A 55 -5.76 15.25 -0.84
C VAL A 55 -5.45 16.16 0.36
N PRO A 56 -6.45 16.68 1.09
CA PRO A 56 -6.24 17.61 2.20
C PRO A 56 -5.83 16.89 3.49
N ASN A 57 -4.88 15.96 3.40
CA ASN A 57 -4.31 15.24 4.53
C ASN A 57 -2.84 14.90 4.25
N VAL A 58 -2.06 14.71 5.31
CA VAL A 58 -0.64 14.33 5.22
C VAL A 58 -0.42 13.10 6.08
N THR A 59 0.15 12.05 5.49
CA THR A 59 0.41 10.79 6.20
C THR A 59 1.91 10.62 6.46
N PHE A 60 2.56 9.72 5.72
CA PHE A 60 3.96 9.35 5.89
C PHE A 60 4.64 9.15 4.53
N GLY A 61 5.96 9.08 4.54
CA GLY A 61 6.78 8.95 3.33
C GLY A 61 7.51 7.60 3.21
N PRO A 62 8.46 7.50 2.26
CA PRO A 62 9.23 6.26 2.02
C PRO A 62 9.94 5.72 3.26
N GLN A 63 10.38 6.58 4.19
CA GLN A 63 11.04 6.13 5.42
C GLN A 63 10.15 5.19 6.25
N THR A 64 8.85 5.48 6.35
CA THR A 64 7.90 4.62 7.07
C THR A 64 7.74 3.27 6.38
N VAL A 65 7.69 3.26 5.04
CA VAL A 65 7.66 2.02 4.25
C VAL A 65 8.92 1.18 4.51
N ALA A 66 10.11 1.80 4.50
CA ALA A 66 11.38 1.14 4.79
C ALA A 66 11.42 0.58 6.22
N ASP A 67 10.89 1.32 7.19
CA ASP A 67 10.86 0.91 8.59
C ASP A 67 9.92 -0.28 8.83
N LEU A 68 8.77 -0.30 8.14
CA LEU A 68 7.83 -1.42 8.16
C LEU A 68 8.41 -2.64 7.42
N ARG A 69 9.00 -2.45 6.24
CA ARG A 69 9.61 -3.53 5.45
C ARG A 69 10.64 -4.32 6.24
N ARG A 70 11.44 -3.67 7.09
CA ARG A 70 12.43 -4.34 7.95
C ARG A 70 11.83 -5.25 9.02
N ARG A 71 10.51 -5.22 9.23
CA ARG A 71 9.80 -5.93 10.30
C ARG A 71 8.86 -7.02 9.80
N THR A 72 8.59 -7.10 8.50
CA THR A 72 7.62 -8.04 7.94
C THR A 72 8.07 -8.55 6.58
N GLU A 73 7.50 -9.66 6.12
CA GLU A 73 7.53 -10.17 4.74
C GLU A 73 6.15 -10.08 4.06
N ILE A 74 5.16 -9.44 4.71
CA ILE A 74 3.86 -9.14 4.11
C ILE A 74 4.03 -8.28 2.86
N PHE A 75 3.16 -8.48 1.88
CA PHE A 75 3.11 -7.66 0.67
C PHE A 75 2.69 -6.22 1.01
N LEU A 76 3.55 -5.24 0.71
CA LEU A 76 3.33 -3.81 0.95
C LEU A 76 2.68 -3.17 -0.28
N ASP A 77 1.37 -2.94 -0.20
CA ASP A 77 0.58 -2.24 -1.22
C ASP A 77 0.59 -0.73 -0.95
N VAL A 78 1.43 0.01 -1.69
CA VAL A 78 1.63 1.45 -1.51
C VAL A 78 0.77 2.23 -2.51
N HIS A 79 -0.07 3.10 -1.98
CA HIS A 79 -0.98 3.93 -2.75
C HIS A 79 -0.61 5.41 -2.64
N LEU A 80 -0.16 5.98 -3.75
CA LEU A 80 0.35 7.35 -3.82
C LEU A 80 -0.78 8.31 -4.20
N MET A 81 -1.38 8.93 -3.18
CA MET A 81 -2.30 10.06 -3.28
C MET A 81 -1.51 11.37 -3.25
N MET A 82 -0.78 11.65 -4.32
CA MET A 82 0.12 12.79 -4.46
C MET A 82 -0.10 13.55 -5.77
N GLU A 83 0.24 14.84 -5.79
CA GLU A 83 0.17 15.68 -7.01
C GLU A 83 1.25 15.27 -8.02
N CYS A 84 2.45 14.93 -7.53
CA CYS A 84 3.61 14.56 -8.34
C CYS A 84 4.17 13.17 -8.00
N PRO A 85 3.39 12.07 -8.06
CA PRO A 85 3.81 10.75 -7.57
C PRO A 85 4.97 10.16 -8.38
N HIS A 86 5.05 10.50 -9.68
CA HIS A 86 6.11 10.07 -10.59
C HIS A 86 7.53 10.45 -10.15
N GLN A 87 7.68 11.45 -9.26
CA GLN A 87 8.97 11.88 -8.73
C GLN A 87 9.45 11.02 -7.55
N PHE A 88 8.58 10.20 -6.96
CA PHE A 88 8.85 9.43 -5.74
C PHE A 88 8.85 7.91 -5.96
N LEU A 89 8.55 7.42 -7.17
CA LEU A 89 8.42 5.99 -7.47
C LEU A 89 9.64 5.18 -7.02
N ASP A 90 10.84 5.65 -7.38
CA ASP A 90 12.09 4.97 -7.05
C ASP A 90 12.33 4.93 -5.54
N ALA A 91 12.03 6.02 -4.84
CA ALA A 91 12.19 6.09 -3.39
C ALA A 91 11.25 5.10 -2.66
N PHE A 92 10.02 4.93 -3.14
CA PHE A 92 9.08 3.95 -2.57
C PHE A 92 9.46 2.51 -2.92
N ALA A 93 9.95 2.24 -4.14
CA ALA A 93 10.44 0.93 -4.50
C ALA A 93 11.71 0.55 -3.71
N GLU A 94 12.67 1.46 -3.57
CA GLU A 94 13.87 1.27 -2.74
C GLU A 94 13.52 1.08 -1.26
N ALA A 95 12.45 1.70 -0.78
CA ALA A 95 11.92 1.47 0.57
C ALA A 95 11.26 0.10 0.75
N GLY A 96 11.04 -0.67 -0.32
CA GLY A 96 10.51 -2.02 -0.28
C GLY A 96 9.00 -2.12 -0.54
N ALA A 97 8.41 -1.16 -1.24
CA ALA A 97 7.05 -1.29 -1.77
C ALA A 97 6.98 -2.47 -2.76
N ASP A 98 6.00 -3.36 -2.60
CA ASP A 98 5.80 -4.49 -3.52
C ASP A 98 4.82 -4.14 -4.64
N LEU A 99 3.90 -3.21 -4.38
CA LEU A 99 3.01 -2.60 -5.36
C LEU A 99 3.01 -1.08 -5.16
N ILE A 100 3.05 -0.35 -6.27
CA ILE A 100 2.87 1.10 -6.27
C ILE A 100 1.66 1.41 -7.16
N SER A 101 0.62 1.99 -6.57
CA SER A 101 -0.54 2.52 -7.27
C SER A 101 -0.53 4.05 -7.29
N ILE A 102 -1.00 4.63 -8.40
CA ILE A 102 -1.00 6.07 -8.65
C ILE A 102 -2.35 6.51 -9.21
N HIS A 103 -2.73 7.74 -8.93
CA HIS A 103 -3.93 8.39 -9.46
C HIS A 103 -3.72 8.90 -10.88
N ILE A 104 -4.76 8.83 -11.72
CA ILE A 104 -4.74 9.31 -13.11
C ILE A 104 -5.10 10.80 -13.25
N GLU A 105 -5.58 11.39 -12.17
CA GLU A 105 -6.15 12.73 -12.11
C GLU A 105 -5.09 13.85 -12.14
N PRO A 106 -3.92 13.75 -11.47
CA PRO A 106 -2.89 14.78 -11.53
C PRO A 106 -2.18 14.85 -12.89
N ASP A 107 -1.69 16.04 -13.27
CA ASP A 107 -1.10 16.27 -14.59
C ASP A 107 0.40 15.87 -14.65
N TYR A 108 0.66 14.63 -15.08
CA TYR A 108 2.01 14.14 -15.39
C TYR A 108 2.00 13.05 -16.47
N ASP A 109 3.19 12.61 -16.90
CA ASP A 109 3.32 11.53 -17.89
C ASP A 109 3.03 10.15 -17.27
N HIS A 110 1.75 9.78 -17.27
CA HIS A 110 1.25 8.51 -16.75
C HIS A 110 1.86 7.29 -17.44
N ALA A 111 2.06 7.35 -18.76
CA ALA A 111 2.62 6.22 -19.51
C ALA A 111 4.06 5.96 -19.09
N LYS A 112 4.86 7.03 -18.91
CA LYS A 112 6.22 6.93 -18.38
C LYS A 112 6.23 6.46 -16.93
N ALA A 113 5.34 6.97 -16.08
CA ALA A 113 5.24 6.56 -14.68
C ALA A 113 4.90 5.06 -14.54
N LEU A 114 3.87 4.58 -15.24
CA LEU A 114 3.49 3.16 -15.25
C LEU A 114 4.60 2.27 -15.85
N SER A 115 5.30 2.75 -16.88
CA SER A 115 6.45 2.04 -17.44
C SER A 115 7.59 1.93 -16.44
N ARG A 116 7.82 2.98 -15.63
CA ARG A 116 8.81 2.97 -14.56
C ARG A 116 8.41 2.00 -13.44
N ILE A 117 7.17 2.04 -12.97
CA ILE A 117 6.66 1.13 -11.93
C ILE A 117 6.87 -0.34 -12.34
N ARG A 118 6.62 -0.71 -13.60
CA ARG A 118 6.83 -2.08 -14.10
C ARG A 118 8.30 -2.50 -14.22
N ALA A 119 9.23 -1.55 -14.19
CA ALA A 119 10.66 -1.78 -14.36
C ALA A 119 11.43 -1.71 -13.03
N LEU A 120 10.75 -1.37 -11.94
CA LEU A 120 11.23 -1.44 -10.55
C LEU A 120 11.02 -2.86 -10.03
#